data_AF-A0AAE8L4R3-F1
#
_entry.id   AF-A0AAE8L4R3-F1
#
_cell.length_a   1.000
_cell.length_b   1.000
_cell.length_c   1.000
_cell.angle_alpha   90.00
_cell.angle_beta   90.00
_cell.angle_gamma   90.00
#
_symmetry.space_group_name_H-M   'P 1'
#
loop_
_entity.id
_entity.type
_entity.pdbx_description
1 polymer ?
#
loop_
_entity_poly.entity_id
_entity_poly.type
_entity_poly.pdbx_seq_one_letter_code
_entity_poly.pdbx_strand_id
1 'polypeptide(L)' 'MLMLVLLIALLAVVVVMIVLRRWTGRLASLATLLAGAIAVLWLAEVGLLPGTQGPLTAQRPLVPGLDR' A
#
# COMPACT_ATOMS: atom_id res chain seq x y z
N MET A 1 -0.42 -11.25 0.44
CA MET A 1 -1.87 -11.48 0.64
C MET A 1 -2.62 -10.18 0.94
N LEU A 2 -2.16 -9.35 1.87
CA LEU A 2 -2.82 -8.09 2.25
C LEU A 2 -2.92 -7.07 1.09
N MET A 3 -1.88 -6.92 0.27
CA MET A 3 -1.91 -6.07 -0.95
C MET A 3 -3.07 -6.42 -1.90
N LEU A 4 -3.29 -7.73 -2.13
CA LEU A 4 -4.39 -8.23 -2.97
C LEU A 4 -5.76 -7.86 -2.40
N VAL A 5 -5.93 -7.98 -1.09
CA VAL A 5 -7.18 -7.60 -0.40
C VAL A 5 -7.46 -6.11 -0.57
N LEU A 6 -6.44 -5.25 -0.42
CA LEU A 6 -6.59 -3.81 -0.62
C LEU A 6 -6.96 -3.45 -2.07
N LEU A 7 -6.36 -4.11 -3.06
CA LEU A 7 -6.68 -3.89 -4.48
C LEU A 7 -8.13 -4.30 -4.79
N ILE A 8 -8.59 -5.43 -4.25
CA ILE A 8 -9.98 -5.88 -4.40
C ILE A 8 -10.94 -4.90 -3.74
N ALA A 9 -10.60 -4.42 -2.53
CA ALA A 9 -11.41 -3.41 -1.83
C ALA A 9 -11.51 -2.10 -2.62
N LEU A 10 -10.39 -1.63 -3.20
CA LEU A 10 -10.37 -0.43 -4.04
C LEU A 10 -11.26 -0.62 -5.28
N LEU A 11 -11.14 -1.77 -5.96
CA LEU A 11 -11.96 -2.09 -7.11
C LEU A 11 -13.45 -2.10 -6.76
N ALA A 12 -13.83 -2.72 -5.63
CA ALA A 12 -15.20 -2.74 -5.16
C ALA A 12 -15.74 -1.32 -4.89
N VAL A 13 -14.96 -0.44 -4.27
CA VAL A 13 -15.35 0.97 -4.02
C VAL A 13 -15.59 1.70 -5.34
N VAL A 14 -14.72 1.52 -6.35
CA VAL A 14 -14.89 2.13 -7.67
C VAL A 14 -16.16 1.62 -8.36
N VAL A 15 -16.40 0.30 -8.33
CA VAL A 15 -17.62 -0.30 -8.90
C VAL A 15 -18.86 0.25 -8.21
N VAL A 16 -18.89 0.32 -6.88
CA VAL A 16 -20.00 0.92 -6.12
C VAL A 16 -20.20 2.39 -6.52
N MET A 17 -19.12 3.15 -6.70
CA MET A 17 -19.21 4.55 -7.10
C MET A 17 -19.83 4.72 -8.50
N ILE A 18 -19.51 3.82 -9.43
CA ILE A 18 -20.09 3.79 -10.78
C ILE A 18 -21.57 3.39 -10.74
N VAL A 19 -21.92 2.36 -9.96
CA VAL A 19 -23.28 1.79 -9.89
C VAL A 19 -24.24 2.69 -9.12
N LEU A 20 -23.86 3.15 -7.93
CA LEU A 20 -24.74 3.93 -7.07
C LEU A 20 -24.83 5.40 -7.52
N ARG A 21 -23.79 5.95 -8.17
CA ARG A 21 -23.68 7.37 -8.58
C ARG A 21 -24.09 8.39 -7.51
N ARG A 22 -24.11 7.97 -6.25
CA ARG A 22 -24.59 8.71 -5.08
C ARG A 22 -23.50 8.65 -4.02
N TRP A 23 -23.29 9.76 -3.30
CA TRP A 23 -22.22 9.91 -2.29
C TRP A 23 -20.80 9.80 -2.86
N THR A 24 -20.58 10.23 -4.11
CA THR A 24 -19.26 10.26 -4.77
C THR A 24 -18.18 10.93 -3.92
N GLY A 25 -18.50 11.98 -3.15
CA GLY A 25 -17.54 12.61 -2.24
C GLY A 25 -17.03 11.69 -1.13
N ARG A 26 -17.92 10.92 -0.47
CA ARG A 26 -17.52 9.97 0.60
C ARG A 26 -16.79 8.75 0.02
N LEU A 27 -17.27 8.24 -1.11
CA LEU A 27 -16.64 7.11 -1.81
C LEU A 27 -15.26 7.48 -2.38
N ALA A 28 -15.09 8.71 -2.88
CA ALA A 28 -13.80 9.21 -3.32
C ALA A 28 -12.80 9.28 -2.16
N SER A 29 -13.24 9.73 -0.98
CA SER A 29 -12.40 9.76 0.23
C SER A 29 -11.96 8.36 0.68
N LEU A 30 -12.86 7.37 0.59
CA LEU A 30 -12.50 5.96 0.85
C LEU A 30 -11.53 5.40 -0.19
N ALA A 31 -11.73 5.74 -1.47
CA ALA A 31 -10.86 5.31 -2.56
C ALA A 31 -9.45 5.91 -2.40
N THR A 32 -9.32 7.19 -2.04
CA THR A 32 -8.02 7.80 -1.78
C THR A 32 -7.33 7.23 -0.54
N LEU A 33 -8.09 6.91 0.51
CA LEU A 33 -7.53 6.24 1.69
C LEU A 33 -6.93 4.87 1.32
N LEU A 34 -7.68 4.06 0.57
CA LEU A 34 -7.23 2.75 0.08
C LEU A 34 -6.01 2.89 -0.84
N ALA A 35 -6.03 3.85 -1.76
CA ALA A 35 -4.90 4.12 -2.65
C ALA A 35 -3.63 4.53 -1.87
N GLY A 36 -3.77 5.37 -0.85
CA GLY A 36 -2.66 5.75 0.02
C GLY A 36 -2.07 4.56 0.78
N ALA A 37 -2.94 3.71 1.35
CA ALA A 37 -2.51 2.50 2.04
C ALA A 37 -1.78 1.52 1.10
N ILE A 38 -2.28 1.34 -0.13
CA ILE A 38 -1.61 0.53 -1.17
C ILE A 38 -0.22 1.10 -1.49
N ALA A 39 -0.11 2.41 -1.69
CA ALA A 39 1.16 3.05 -2.02
C ALA A 39 2.21 2.87 -0.92
N VAL A 40 1.82 3.05 0.35
CA VAL A 40 2.72 2.82 1.50
C VAL A 40 3.15 1.37 1.57
N LEU A 41 2.21 0.43 1.43
CA LEU A 41 2.54 -1.00 1.46
C LEU A 41 3.47 -1.39 0.32
N TRP A 42 3.27 -0.80 -0.86
CA TRP A 42 4.10 -1.05 -2.03
C TRP A 42 5.52 -0.51 -1.80
N LEU A 43 5.66 0.71 -1.27
CA LEU A 43 6.96 1.24 -0.85
C LEU A 43 7.64 0.31 0.17
N ALA A 44 6.88 -0.25 1.11
CA ALA A 44 7.39 -1.20 2.11
C ALA A 44 7.94 -2.47 1.46
N GLU A 45 7.16 -3.10 0.58
CA GLU A 45 7.53 -4.34 -0.13
C GLU A 45 8.74 -4.13 -1.06
N VAL A 46 8.83 -2.94 -1.67
CA VAL A 46 9.94 -2.58 -2.57
C VAL A 46 11.23 -2.25 -1.78
N GLY A 47 11.11 -1.99 -0.47
CA GLY A 47 12.24 -1.67 0.40
C GLY A 47 12.59 -0.17 0.44
N LEU A 48 11.69 0.68 -0.03
CA LEU A 48 11.90 2.13 -0.03
C LEU A 48 11.55 2.78 1.32
N LEU A 49 10.99 2.02 2.25
CA LEU A 49 10.78 2.48 3.62
C LEU A 49 11.99 2.12 4.50
N PRO A 50 12.42 3.03 5.38
CA PRO A 50 13.51 2.74 6.31
C PRO A 50 13.14 1.55 7.21
N GLY A 51 14.06 0.58 7.31
CA GLY A 51 13.86 -0.62 8.12
C GLY A 51 13.10 -1.76 7.42
N THR A 52 12.66 -1.60 6.18
CA THR A 52 12.11 -2.71 5.38
C THR A 52 13.18 -3.30 4.46
N GLN A 53 13.12 -4.61 4.20
CA GLN A 53 13.98 -5.29 3.24
C GLN A 53 13.17 -5.66 2.01
N GLY A 54 13.54 -5.11 0.87
CA GLY A 54 12.86 -5.35 -0.41
C GLY A 54 13.84 -5.44 -1.59
N PRO A 55 13.35 -5.73 -2.80
CA PRO A 55 14.17 -5.93 -3.99
C PRO A 55 15.09 -4.75 -4.33
N LEU A 56 14.71 -3.53 -3.92
CA LEU A 56 15.49 -2.31 -4.18
C LEU A 56 16.34 -1.87 -2.98
N THR A 57 16.31 -2.59 -1.86
CA THR A 57 17.28 -2.35 -0.78
C THR A 57 18.59 -3.03 -1.11
N ALA A 58 19.68 -2.27 -1.11
CA ALA A 58 21.01 -2.84 -1.10
C ALA A 58 21.13 -3.74 0.14
N GLN A 59 21.47 -5.02 -0.04
CA GLN A 59 21.83 -5.90 1.06
C GLN A 59 23.03 -5.29 1.76
N ARG A 60 22.80 -4.55 2.84
CA ARG A 60 23.88 -4.06 3.68
C ARG A 60 24.45 -5.30 4.36
N PRO A 61 25.76 -5.60 4.22
CA PRO A 61 26.37 -6.70 4.95
C PRO A 61 26.12 -6.45 6.44
N LEU A 62 25.46 -7.38 7.13
CA LEU A 62 25.37 -7.31 8.59
C LEU A 62 26.80 -7.42 9.11
N VAL A 63 27.34 -6.33 9.65
CA VAL A 63 28.67 -6.33 10.25
C VAL A 63 28.49 -6.80 11.70
N PRO A 64 28.92 -8.02 12.05
CA PRO A 64 28.71 -8.53 13.39
C PRO A 64 29.46 -7.63 14.39
N GLY A 65 28.71 -6.94 15.26
CA GLY A 65 29.28 -6.12 16.35
C GLY A 65 28.93 -4.62 16.32
N LEU A 66 28.33 -4.10 15.25
CA LEU A 66 27.87 -2.69 15.17
C LEU A 66 26.34 -2.53 15.29
N ASP A 67 25.59 -3.61 15.07
CA ASP A 67 24.12 -3.61 15.04
C ASP A 67 23.49 -4.13 16.36
N ARG A 68 23.99 -3.67 17.52
CA ARG A 68 23.36 -3.94 18.83
C ARG A 68 22.43 -2.80 19.24
#